data_AF-A0A7G2M2Y7-F1
#
_entry.id   AF-A0A7G2M2Y7-F1
#
_cell.length_a   1.000
_cell.length_b   1.000
_cell.length_c   1.000
_cell.angle_alpha   90.00
_cell.angle_beta   90.00
_cell.angle_gamma   90.00
#
_symmetry.space_group_name_H-M   'P 1'
#
loop_
_entity.id
_entity.type
_entity.pdbx_description
1 polymer ?
#
loop_
_entity_poly.entity_id
_entity_poly.type
_entity_poly.pdbx_seq_one_letter_code
_entity_poly.pdbx_strand_id
1 'polypeptide(L)' 'PPQSGILGMAKIQDRPMAINGEVVIRLMMYISLSYDHRIIDGKGAVTFLVRVKEMLEDPRRLLMDL' A
#
# COMPACT_ATOMS: atom_id res chain seq x y z
N PRO A 1 11.32 6.65 18.90
CA PRO A 1 12.39 5.92 18.16
C PRO A 1 12.81 4.61 18.87
N PRO A 2 11.93 3.59 18.82
CA PRO A 2 12.35 2.17 18.78
C PRO A 2 11.67 1.37 17.63
N GLN A 3 10.98 2.06 16.71
CA GLN A 3 10.18 1.43 15.65
C GLN A 3 11.03 1.21 14.40
N SER A 4 10.85 0.05 13.75
CA SER A 4 11.62 -0.37 12.57
C SER A 4 11.13 0.24 11.24
N GLY A 5 10.02 0.98 11.25
CA GLY A 5 9.51 1.67 10.07
C GLY A 5 8.31 2.55 10.36
N ILE A 6 7.96 3.39 9.37
CA ILE A 6 6.86 4.35 9.40
C ILE A 6 6.15 4.36 8.05
N LEU A 7 4.81 4.32 8.08
CA LEU A 7 3.94 4.40 6.91
C LEU A 7 3.45 5.84 6.72
N GLY A 8 3.71 6.42 5.55
CA GLY A 8 3.17 7.70 5.12
C GLY A 8 1.95 7.51 4.22
N MET A 9 0.88 8.25 4.50
CA MET A 9 -0.33 8.30 3.67
C MET A 9 -0.45 9.66 2.99
N ALA A 10 -0.60 9.67 1.67
CA ALA A 10 -0.82 10.89 0.90
C ALA A 10 -2.31 11.22 0.80
N LYS A 11 -2.63 12.36 0.17
CA LYS A 11 -4.02 12.74 -0.12
C LYS A 11 -4.67 11.76 -1.11
N ILE A 12 -5.95 11.47 -0.90
CA ILE A 12 -6.79 10.76 -1.86
C ILE A 12 -7.23 11.76 -2.94
N GLN A 13 -7.03 11.41 -4.20
CA GLN A 13 -7.42 12.24 -5.33
C GLN A 13 -7.81 11.40 -6.55
N ASP A 14 -8.64 11.98 -7.42
CA ASP A 14 -9.01 11.33 -8.68
C ASP A 14 -7.83 11.23 -9.63
N ARG A 15 -7.63 10.04 -10.19
CA ARG A 15 -6.58 9.76 -11.17
C ARG A 15 -7.09 8.83 -12.27
N PRO A 16 -6.65 9.03 -13.52
CA PRO A 16 -6.92 8.08 -14.60
C PRO A 16 -6.11 6.80 -14.38
N MET A 17 -6.79 5.66 -14.37
CA MET A 17 -6.19 4.33 -14.18
C MET A 17 -6.61 3.40 -15.31
N ALA A 18 -5.68 2.60 -15.81
CA ALA A 18 -5.97 1.54 -16.76
C ALA A 18 -6.54 0.32 -16.02
N ILE A 19 -7.79 -0.05 -16.30
CA ILE A 19 -8.46 -1.23 -15.74
C ILE A 19 -9.10 -1.98 -16.90
N ASN A 20 -8.76 -3.27 -17.06
CA ASN A 20 -9.29 -4.12 -18.13
C ASN A 20 -9.15 -3.54 -19.55
N GLY A 21 -8.10 -2.75 -19.80
CA GLY A 21 -7.83 -2.12 -21.10
C GLY A 21 -8.50 -0.76 -21.31
N GLU A 22 -9.29 -0.28 -20.36
CA GLU A 22 -9.95 1.03 -20.42
C GLU A 22 -9.36 2.02 -19.41
N VAL A 23 -9.37 3.31 -19.75
CA VAL A 23 -8.97 4.37 -18.82
C VAL A 23 -10.18 4.84 -18.04
N VAL A 24 -10.20 4.57 -16.74
CA VAL A 24 -11.28 4.96 -15.83
C VAL A 24 -10.74 5.87 -14.73
N ILE A 25 -11.54 6.85 -14.30
CA ILE A 25 -11.18 7.70 -13.17
C ILE A 25 -11.43 6.93 -11.87
N ARG A 26 -10.43 6.91 -10.99
CA ARG A 26 -10.50 6.27 -9.67
C ARG A 26 -9.92 7.18 -8.60
N LEU A 27 -10.49 7.08 -7.40
CA LEU A 27 -9.87 7.63 -6.19
C LEU A 27 -8.61 6.83 -5.88
N MET A 28 -7.47 7.50 -5.97
CA MET A 28 -6.15 6.91 -5.77
C MET A 28 -5.39 7.68 -4.69
N MET A 29 -4.56 6.95 -3.95
CA MET A 29 -3.70 7.49 -2.90
C MET A 29 -2.31 6.86 -3.03
N TYR A 30 -1.27 7.65 -2.78
CA TYR A 30 0.07 7.11 -2.58
C TYR A 30 0.29 6.74 -1.13
N ILE A 31 0.93 5.59 -0.93
CA ILE A 31 1.45 5.16 0.37
C ILE A 31 2.97 4.99 0.24
N SER A 32 3.70 5.40 1.26
CA SER A 32 5.15 5.26 1.35
C SER A 32 5.53 4.54 2.63
N LEU A 33 6.55 3.70 2.57
CA LEU A 33 7.10 3.03 3.74
C LEU A 33 8.57 3.41 3.88
N SER A 34 8.91 4.10 4.96
CA SER A 34 10.30 4.28 5.36
C SER A 34 10.62 3.25 6.43
N TYR A 35 11.71 2.51 6.28
CA TYR A 35 12.07 1.42 7.18
C TYR A 35 13.57 1.34 7.39
N ASP A 36 13.97 0.74 8.51
CA ASP A 36 15.37 0.49 8.82
C ASP A 36 15.87 -0.76 8.07
N HIS A 37 16.63 -0.52 7.01
CA HIS A 37 17.23 -1.57 6.17
C HIS A 37 18.18 -2.51 6.90
N ARG A 38 18.65 -2.15 8.11
CA ARG A 38 19.49 -3.03 8.94
C ARG A 38 18.69 -4.18 9.54
N ILE A 39 17.38 -4.00 9.68
CA ILE A 39 16.46 -4.93 10.35
C ILE A 39 15.51 -5.57 9.33
N ILE A 40 15.02 -4.80 8.36
CA ILE A 40 14.03 -5.24 7.37
C ILE A 40 14.67 -5.23 5.99
N ASP A 41 14.57 -6.35 5.27
CA ASP A 41 15.04 -6.45 3.90
C ASP A 41 14.07 -5.80 2.90
N GLY A 42 14.56 -5.51 1.69
CA GLY A 42 13.73 -4.90 0.64
C GLY A 42 12.51 -5.74 0.28
N LYS A 43 12.65 -7.07 0.27
CA LYS A 43 11.55 -7.98 -0.03
C LYS A 43 10.48 -7.95 1.05
N GLY A 44 10.85 -7.96 2.33
CA GLY A 44 9.93 -7.87 3.45
C GLY A 44 9.15 -6.55 3.43
N ALA A 45 9.84 -5.43 3.21
CA ALA A 45 9.22 -4.11 3.13
C ALA A 45 8.24 -3.99 1.95
N VAL A 46 8.61 -4.46 0.76
CA VAL A 46 7.73 -4.44 -0.41
C VAL A 46 6.52 -5.34 -0.21
N THR A 47 6.72 -6.55 0.31
CA THR A 47 5.63 -7.49 0.60
C THR A 47 4.63 -6.87 1.58
N PHE A 48 5.12 -6.24 2.65
CA PHE A 48 4.28 -5.53 3.61
C PHE A 48 3.46 -4.42 2.95
N LEU A 49 4.09 -3.58 2.12
CA LEU A 49 3.42 -2.48 1.46
C LEU A 49 2.34 -2.96 0.47
N VAL A 50 2.63 -4.02 -0.30
CA VAL A 50 1.66 -4.67 -1.20
C VAL A 50 0.49 -5.22 -0.39
N ARG A 51 0.76 -5.88 0.74
CA ARG A 51 -0.28 -6.43 1.59
C ARG A 51 -1.22 -5.36 2.14
N VAL A 52 -0.66 -4.24 2.63
CA VAL A 52 -1.45 -3.09 3.09
C VAL A 52 -2.29 -2.52 1.95
N LYS A 53 -1.71 -2.37 0.75
CA LYS A 53 -2.46 -1.93 -0.44
C LYS A 53 -3.65 -2.85 -0.71
N GLU A 54 -3.44 -4.15 -0.76
CA GLU A 54 -4.49 -5.13 -1.04
C GLU A 54 -5.61 -5.13 -0.01
N MET A 55 -5.27 -4.99 1.27
CA MET A 55 -6.24 -4.91 2.37
C MET A 55 -7.08 -3.63 2.32
N LEU A 56 -6.50 -2.52 1.85
CA LEU A 56 -7.21 -1.25 1.65
C LEU A 56 -8.10 -1.26 0.40
N GLU A 57 -7.65 -1.92 -0.68
CA GLU A 57 -8.43 -2.08 -1.91
C GLU A 57 -9.59 -3.08 -1.75
N ASP A 58 -9.42 -4.11 -0.92
CA ASP A 58 -10.47 -5.07 -0.58
C ASP A 58 -10.50 -5.38 0.93
N PRO A 59 -11.27 -4.61 1.72
CA PRO A 59 -11.36 -4.78 3.17
C PRO A 59 -11.85 -6.16 3.63
N ARG A 60 -12.50 -6.94 2.76
CA ARG A 60 -12.95 -8.30 3.10
C ARG A 60 -11.77 -9.23 3.38
N ARG A 61 -10.58 -8.93 2.84
CA ARG A 61 -9.34 -9.68 3.13
C ARG A 61 -8.92 -9.54 4.60
N LEU A 62 -9.20 -8.41 5.24
CA LEU A 62 -8.95 -8.23 6.68
C LEU A 62 -9.83 -9.14 7.54
N LEU A 63 -11.07 -9.40 7.11
CA LEU A 63 -12.00 -10.27 7.85
C LEU A 63 -11.69 -11.76 7.70
N MET A 64 -11.01 -12.13 6.61
CA MET A 64 -10.71 -13.52 6.26
C MET A 64 -9.34 -13.99 6.75
N ASP A 65 -8.55 -13.12 7.41
CA ASP A 65 -7.16 -13.36 7.86
C ASP A 65 -6.26 -13.94 6.73
N LEU A 66 -6.56 -13.53 5.49
CA LEU A 66 -6.14 -14.17 4.24
C LEU A 66 -5.15 -13.30 3.49
#